data_AF-D1AHS7-F1
#
_entry.id   AF-D1AHS7-F1
#
_cell.length_a   1.000
_cell.length_b   1.000
_cell.length_c   1.000
_cell.angle_alpha   90.00
_cell.angle_beta   90.00
_cell.angle_gamma   90.00
#
_symmetry.space_group_name_H-M   'P 1'
#
loop_
_entity.id
_entity.type
_entity.pdbx_description
1 polymer ?
#
loop_
_entity_poly.entity_id
_entity_poly.type
_entity_poly.pdbx_seq_one_letter_code
_entity_poly.pdbx_strand_id
1 'polypeptide(L)'
;MYLLFNKQGEFSGFSYGNLTDKEKKDGFNIKEITDEEHKTYIEKTNMKGYTYYLENDEVVERSPKPDLFHIWNTESKEWNYKKELEISVLEEELGSLELEITNIQKEIKNLKEAGKTFAAKKLEKENIELDKTYQEKLKRYEELEG
;
A
#
# COMPACT_ATOMS: atom_id res chain seq x y z
N MET A 1 -2.79 4.02 26.12
CA MET A 1 -2.30 3.20 24.99
C MET A 1 -3.17 3.53 23.79
N TYR A 2 -2.69 3.33 22.55
CA TYR A 2 -3.44 3.72 21.36
C TYR A 2 -3.52 2.60 20.32
N LEU A 3 -4.66 2.49 19.66
CA LEU A 3 -4.76 1.86 18.34
C LEU A 3 -4.20 2.83 17.30
N LEU A 4 -3.39 2.31 16.38
CA LEU A 4 -2.83 3.05 15.25
C LEU A 4 -3.59 2.67 13.98
N PHE A 5 -4.01 3.68 13.21
CA PHE A 5 -4.70 3.52 11.94
C PHE A 5 -3.95 4.27 10.84
N ASN A 6 -3.85 3.69 9.63
CA ASN A 6 -3.25 4.36 8.48
C ASN A 6 -4.16 5.48 7.93
N LYS A 7 -3.72 6.15 6.86
CA LYS A 7 -4.48 7.22 6.19
C LYS A 7 -5.84 6.78 5.63
N GLN A 8 -6.04 5.47 5.42
CA GLN A 8 -7.31 4.88 5.01
C GLN A 8 -8.18 4.43 6.20
N GLY A 9 -7.75 4.70 7.43
CA GLY A 9 -8.45 4.30 8.65
C GLY A 9 -8.28 2.82 9.00
N GLU A 10 -7.41 2.07 8.34
CA GLU A 10 -7.20 0.64 8.62
C GLU A 10 -6.19 0.42 9.76
N PHE A 11 -6.53 -0.49 10.67
CA PHE A 11 -5.68 -0.84 11.80
C PHE A 11 -4.29 -1.29 11.35
N SER A 12 -3.28 -0.59 11.86
CA SER A 12 -1.88 -0.76 11.49
C SER A 12 -1.01 -1.20 12.67
N GLY A 13 -1.58 -1.33 13.86
CA GLY A 13 -0.90 -1.80 15.06
C GLY A 13 -1.24 -1.01 16.31
N PHE A 14 -0.41 -1.15 17.34
CA PHE A 14 -0.55 -0.43 18.60
C PHE A 14 0.56 0.60 18.75
N SER A 15 0.23 1.75 19.35
CA SER A 15 1.20 2.76 19.77
C SER A 15 1.17 2.97 21.28
N TYR A 16 2.35 3.17 21.87
CA TYR A 16 2.54 3.48 23.29
C TYR A 16 2.71 4.98 23.54
N GLY A 17 2.65 5.81 22.50
CA GLY A 17 2.78 7.26 22.59
C GLY A 17 2.04 8.00 21.47
N ASN A 18 2.13 9.32 21.51
CA ASN A 18 1.57 10.17 20.46
C ASN A 18 2.27 9.95 19.11
N LEU A 19 1.57 10.26 18.03
CA LEU A 19 2.12 10.22 16.67
C LEU A 19 3.33 11.16 16.52
N THR A 20 4.36 10.67 15.84
CA THR A 20 5.47 11.48 15.33
C THR A 20 4.99 12.43 14.23
N ASP A 21 5.77 13.47 13.95
CA ASP A 21 5.44 14.43 12.87
C ASP A 21 5.41 13.76 11.49
N LYS A 22 6.24 12.73 11.29
CA LYS A 22 6.22 11.92 10.08
C LYS A 22 4.89 11.16 9.95
N GLU A 23 4.46 10.46 11.00
CA GLU A 23 3.21 9.69 10.96
C GLU A 23 1.98 10.58 10.75
N LYS A 24 1.95 11.76 11.37
CA LYS A 24 0.90 12.76 11.11
C LYS A 24 0.89 13.21 9.66
N LYS A 25 2.07 13.47 9.09
CA LYS A 25 2.22 13.86 7.69
C LYS A 25 1.80 12.74 6.74
N ASP A 26 2.08 11.50 7.09
CA ASP A 26 1.69 10.30 6.35
C ASP A 26 0.20 9.97 6.52
N GLY A 27 -0.53 10.74 7.36
CA GLY A 27 -1.98 10.66 7.55
C GLY A 27 -2.44 9.63 8.57
N PHE A 28 -1.55 9.13 9.43
CA PHE A 28 -1.92 8.19 10.48
C PHE A 28 -2.81 8.85 11.54
N ASN A 29 -3.66 8.03 12.16
CA ASN A 29 -4.54 8.42 13.24
C ASN A 29 -4.38 7.46 14.43
N ILE A 30 -4.68 7.96 15.63
CA ILE A 30 -4.67 7.15 16.85
C ILE A 30 -6.00 7.25 17.60
N LYS A 31 -6.43 6.14 18.18
CA LYS A 31 -7.55 6.09 19.13
C LYS A 31 -7.06 5.59 20.47
N GLU A 32 -7.27 6.37 21.52
CA GLU A 32 -6.95 5.94 22.89
C GLU A 32 -7.81 4.75 23.29
N ILE A 33 -7.18 3.77 23.92
CA ILE A 33 -7.82 2.56 24.44
C ILE A 33 -7.34 2.26 25.86
N THR A 34 -8.20 1.58 26.60
CA THR A 34 -7.92 0.97 27.90
C THR A 34 -7.14 -0.34 27.75
N ASP A 35 -6.57 -0.83 28.87
CA ASP A 35 -5.87 -2.12 28.88
C ASP A 35 -6.80 -3.32 28.64
N GLU A 36 -8.08 -3.21 29.01
CA GLU A 36 -9.09 -4.23 28.75
C GLU A 36 -9.41 -4.31 27.25
N GLU A 37 -9.65 -3.15 26.64
CA GLU A 37 -9.85 -3.04 25.18
C GLU A 37 -8.64 -3.56 24.42
N HIS A 38 -7.41 -3.22 24.85
CA HIS A 38 -6.18 -3.71 24.23
C HIS A 38 -6.12 -5.24 24.15
N LYS A 39 -6.47 -5.94 25.23
CA LYS A 39 -6.52 -7.41 25.26
C LYS A 39 -7.55 -7.94 24.27
N THR A 40 -8.75 -7.36 24.25
CA THR A 40 -9.81 -7.75 23.31
C THR A 40 -9.38 -7.54 21.85
N TYR A 41 -8.77 -6.40 21.54
CA TYR A 41 -8.27 -6.11 20.20
C TYR A 41 -7.15 -7.08 19.77
N ILE A 42 -6.21 -7.42 20.66
CA ILE A 42 -5.18 -8.45 20.37
C ILE A 42 -5.83 -9.82 20.10
N GLU A 43 -6.75 -10.26 20.95
CA GLU A 43 -7.38 -11.58 20.80
C GLU A 43 -8.10 -11.71 19.45
N LYS A 44 -8.84 -10.66 19.09
CA LYS A 44 -9.64 -10.63 17.85
C LYS A 44 -8.81 -10.37 16.59
N THR A 45 -7.77 -9.54 16.62
CA THR A 45 -6.85 -9.37 15.47
C THR A 45 -6.12 -10.67 15.12
N ASN A 46 -5.92 -11.56 16.10
CA ASN A 46 -5.38 -12.90 15.85
C ASN A 46 -6.41 -13.88 15.27
N MET A 47 -7.70 -13.53 15.25
CA MET A 47 -8.74 -14.33 14.61
C MET A 47 -8.76 -14.03 13.10
N LYS A 48 -8.54 -15.06 12.28
CA LYS A 48 -8.65 -14.95 10.82
C LYS A 48 -10.09 -14.59 10.46
N GLY A 49 -10.31 -13.39 9.92
CA GLY A 49 -11.61 -12.97 9.39
C GLY A 49 -12.07 -11.57 9.81
N TYR A 50 -11.32 -10.89 10.68
CA TYR A 50 -11.66 -9.53 11.11
C TYR A 50 -10.46 -8.59 11.16
N THR A 51 -10.70 -7.34 10.77
CA THR A 51 -9.80 -6.19 10.89
C THR A 51 -10.59 -5.01 11.47
N TYR A 52 -9.89 -4.10 12.15
CA TYR A 52 -10.46 -2.88 12.70
C TYR A 52 -10.25 -1.69 11.78
N TYR A 53 -11.27 -0.83 11.71
CA TYR A 53 -11.24 0.40 10.94
C TYR A 53 -11.70 1.57 11.82
N LEU A 54 -11.11 2.74 11.62
CA LEU A 54 -11.51 3.99 12.26
C LEU A 54 -12.44 4.77 11.32
N GLU A 55 -13.68 4.97 11.73
CA GLU A 55 -14.70 5.71 10.98
C GLU A 55 -15.45 6.66 11.89
N ASN A 56 -15.53 7.95 11.53
CA ASN A 56 -16.22 8.97 12.33
C ASN A 56 -15.80 8.94 13.82
N ASP A 57 -14.50 8.78 14.08
CA ASP A 57 -13.90 8.62 15.41
C ASP A 57 -14.30 7.36 16.20
N GLU A 58 -15.00 6.41 15.56
CA GLU A 58 -15.39 5.12 16.12
C GLU A 58 -14.60 3.96 15.51
N VAL A 59 -14.32 2.94 16.32
CA VAL A 59 -13.63 1.72 15.86
C VAL A 59 -14.67 0.69 15.46
N VAL A 60 -14.69 0.32 14.18
CA VAL A 60 -15.61 -0.67 13.62
C VAL A 60 -14.86 -1.96 13.25
N GLU A 61 -15.54 -3.09 13.42
CA GLU A 61 -15.02 -4.43 13.08
C GLU A 61 -15.59 -4.88 11.73
N ARG A 62 -14.73 -5.34 10.81
CA ARG A 62 -15.11 -5.79 9.46
C ARG A 62 -14.26 -6.95 9.00
N SER A 63 -14.66 -7.61 7.92
CA SER A 63 -13.74 -8.48 7.19
C SER A 63 -12.52 -7.68 6.69
N PRO A 64 -11.34 -8.30 6.59
CA PRO A 64 -10.15 -7.63 6.04
C PRO A 64 -10.40 -7.11 4.63
N LYS A 65 -9.86 -5.93 4.34
CA LYS A 65 -9.88 -5.35 3.00
C LYS A 65 -9.12 -6.26 2.04
N PRO A 66 -9.73 -6.72 0.92
CA PRO A 66 -9.06 -7.63 -0.01
C PRO A 66 -7.82 -7.00 -0.65
N ASP A 67 -7.98 -5.78 -1.18
CA ASP A 67 -6.93 -5.01 -1.83
C ASP A 67 -7.31 -3.51 -1.85
N LEU A 68 -6.46 -2.66 -2.45
CA LEU A 68 -6.67 -1.21 -2.47
C LEU A 68 -7.88 -0.77 -3.32
N PHE A 69 -8.39 -1.61 -4.22
CA PHE A 69 -9.42 -1.28 -5.20
C PHE A 69 -10.83 -1.51 -4.67
N HIS A 70 -10.95 -2.01 -3.44
CA HIS A 70 -12.24 -2.23 -2.79
C HIS A 70 -12.62 -1.07 -1.87
N ILE A 71 -13.91 -0.71 -1.88
CA ILE A 71 -14.51 0.23 -0.92
C ILE A 71 -15.56 -0.52 -0.11
N TRP A 72 -15.60 -0.26 1.19
CA TRP A 72 -16.63 -0.84 2.05
C TRP A 72 -18.01 -0.26 1.69
N ASN A 73 -18.97 -1.14 1.43
CA ASN A 73 -20.36 -0.78 1.30
C ASN A 73 -21.07 -0.98 2.65
N THR A 74 -21.56 0.11 3.24
CA THR A 74 -22.24 0.09 4.55
C THR A 74 -23.60 -0.60 4.52
N GLU A 75 -24.30 -0.57 3.39
CA GLU A 75 -25.63 -1.17 3.22
C GLU A 75 -25.52 -2.69 3.07
N SER A 76 -24.66 -3.17 2.15
CA SER A 76 -24.48 -4.61 1.92
C SER A 76 -23.49 -5.27 2.88
N LYS A 77 -22.75 -4.48 3.67
CA LYS A 77 -21.73 -4.94 4.62
C LYS A 77 -20.66 -5.82 3.95
N GLU A 78 -20.20 -5.39 2.79
CA GLU A 78 -19.18 -6.10 2.03
C GLU A 78 -18.20 -5.15 1.34
N TRP A 79 -17.07 -5.70 0.90
CA TRP A 79 -16.08 -4.98 0.11
C TRP A 79 -16.48 -5.00 -1.37
N ASN A 80 -16.76 -3.82 -1.93
CA ASN A 80 -17.11 -3.68 -3.33
C ASN A 80 -15.90 -3.23 -4.14
N TYR A 81 -15.53 -4.06 -5.12
CA TYR A 81 -14.52 -3.70 -6.11
C TYR A 81 -14.94 -2.45 -6.88
N LYS A 82 -14.00 -1.53 -7.06
CA LYS A 82 -14.14 -0.29 -7.84
C LYS A 82 -13.07 -0.25 -8.93
N LYS A 83 -13.54 -0.37 -10.16
CA LYS A 83 -12.71 -0.35 -11.37
C LYS A 83 -11.87 0.92 -11.45
N GLU A 84 -12.46 2.06 -11.13
CA GLU A 84 -11.82 3.37 -11.18
C GLU A 84 -10.67 3.49 -10.17
N LEU A 85 -10.74 2.79 -9.04
CA LEU A 85 -9.64 2.73 -8.08
C LEU A 85 -8.49 1.85 -8.57
N GLU A 86 -8.78 0.71 -9.21
CA GLU A 86 -7.74 -0.13 -9.80
C GLU A 86 -6.99 0.66 -10.89
N ILE A 87 -7.72 1.35 -11.77
CA ILE A 87 -7.14 2.22 -12.80
C ILE A 87 -6.24 3.28 -12.16
N SER A 88 -6.74 4.05 -11.19
CA SER A 88 -5.95 5.13 -10.58
C SER A 88 -4.67 4.64 -9.89
N VAL A 89 -4.70 3.48 -9.23
CA VAL A 89 -3.50 2.90 -8.62
C VAL A 89 -2.53 2.41 -9.69
N LEU A 90 -3.03 1.77 -10.76
CA LEU A 90 -2.19 1.34 -11.87
C LEU A 90 -1.51 2.53 -12.57
N GLU A 91 -2.19 3.66 -12.76
CA GLU A 91 -1.57 4.88 -13.32
C GLU A 91 -0.39 5.37 -12.48
N GLU A 92 -0.56 5.43 -11.15
CA GLU A 92 0.50 5.86 -10.22
C GLU A 92 1.69 4.88 -10.23
N GLU A 93 1.41 3.58 -10.21
CA GLU A 93 2.43 2.53 -10.25
C GLU A 93 3.19 2.52 -11.59
N LEU A 94 2.48 2.66 -12.72
CA LEU A 94 3.09 2.74 -14.04
C LEU A 94 4.00 3.96 -14.18
N GLY A 95 3.53 5.14 -13.75
CA GLY A 95 4.36 6.35 -13.76
C GLY A 95 5.61 6.23 -12.87
N SER A 96 5.48 5.57 -11.71
CA SER A 96 6.62 5.32 -10.82
C SER A 96 7.63 4.35 -11.44
N LEU A 97 7.16 3.27 -12.05
CA LEU A 97 7.99 2.29 -12.74
C LEU A 97 8.69 2.90 -13.96
N GLU A 98 8.01 3.73 -14.75
CA GLU A 98 8.61 4.41 -15.90
C GLU A 98 9.79 5.31 -15.47
N LEU A 99 9.61 6.05 -14.36
CA LEU A 99 10.66 6.87 -13.77
C LEU A 99 11.85 6.03 -13.30
N GLU A 100 11.59 4.92 -12.60
CA GLU A 100 12.61 4.02 -12.09
C GLU A 100 13.42 3.36 -13.21
N ILE A 101 12.74 2.84 -14.23
CA ILE A 101 13.34 2.29 -15.45
C ILE A 101 14.23 3.34 -16.12
N THR A 102 13.73 4.56 -16.30
CA THR A 102 14.51 5.66 -16.91
C THR A 102 15.79 5.96 -16.11
N ASN A 103 15.68 6.00 -14.77
CA ASN A 103 16.83 6.24 -13.90
C ASN A 103 17.86 5.11 -13.97
N ILE A 104 17.41 3.86 -13.96
CA ILE A 104 18.29 2.68 -14.05
C ILE A 104 18.98 2.62 -15.42
N GLN A 105 18.26 2.90 -16.51
CA GLN A 105 18.85 2.97 -17.85
C GLN A 105 19.96 4.03 -17.95
N LYS A 106 19.74 5.20 -17.34
CA LYS A 106 20.75 6.26 -17.25
C LYS A 106 21.98 5.80 -16.46
N GLU A 107 21.77 5.11 -15.34
CA GLU A 107 22.88 4.61 -14.52
C GLU A 107 23.66 3.49 -15.22
N ILE A 108 22.97 2.58 -15.93
CA ILE A 108 23.62 1.56 -16.78
C ILE A 108 24.55 2.23 -17.81
N LYS A 109 24.08 3.31 -18.46
CA LYS A 109 24.89 4.07 -19.41
C LYS A 109 26.14 4.66 -18.74
N ASN A 110 25.98 5.33 -17.61
CA ASN A 110 27.11 5.90 -16.85
C ASN A 110 28.15 4.83 -16.45
N LEU A 111 27.68 3.67 -15.99
CA LEU A 111 28.56 2.55 -15.60
C LEU A 111 29.31 1.96 -16.78
N LYS A 112 28.67 1.86 -17.96
CA LYS A 112 29.32 1.43 -19.20
C LYS A 112 30.41 2.40 -19.64
N GLU A 113 30.13 3.70 -19.62
CA GLU A 113 31.09 4.75 -19.95
C GLU A 113 32.29 4.76 -18.97
N ALA A 114 32.05 4.45 -17.69
CA ALA A 114 33.08 4.30 -16.66
C ALA A 114 33.83 2.95 -16.70
N GLY A 115 33.55 2.07 -17.66
CA GLY A 115 34.18 0.74 -17.78
C GLY A 115 33.76 -0.27 -16.70
N LYS A 116 32.73 0.03 -15.89
CA LYS A 116 32.22 -0.83 -14.80
C LYS A 116 31.23 -1.87 -15.33
N THR A 117 31.70 -2.72 -16.24
CA THR A 117 30.87 -3.67 -17.01
C THR A 117 30.09 -4.67 -16.15
N PHE A 118 30.65 -5.15 -15.04
CA PHE A 118 29.96 -6.08 -14.14
C PHE A 118 28.78 -5.43 -13.41
N ALA A 119 28.98 -4.21 -12.89
CA ALA A 119 27.91 -3.46 -12.22
C ALA A 119 26.79 -3.10 -13.20
N ALA A 120 27.15 -2.69 -14.43
CA ALA A 120 26.19 -2.42 -15.50
C ALA A 120 25.33 -3.66 -15.82
N LYS A 121 25.95 -4.84 -15.97
CA LYS A 121 25.23 -6.11 -16.21
C LYS A 121 24.27 -6.49 -15.09
N LYS A 122 24.58 -6.15 -13.84
CA LYS A 122 23.67 -6.40 -12.72
C LYS A 122 22.41 -5.53 -12.84
N LEU A 123 22.59 -4.23 -13.09
CA LEU A 123 21.47 -3.31 -13.29
C LEU A 123 20.67 -3.62 -14.55
N GLU A 124 21.28 -4.13 -15.61
CA GLU A 124 20.54 -4.58 -16.80
C GLU A 124 19.54 -5.68 -16.49
N LYS A 125 19.88 -6.62 -15.60
CA LYS A 125 18.95 -7.67 -15.17
C LYS A 125 17.79 -7.10 -14.36
N GLU A 126 18.08 -6.18 -13.45
CA GLU A 126 17.07 -5.48 -12.66
C GLU A 126 16.12 -4.67 -13.54
N ASN A 127 16.66 -3.98 -14.55
CA ASN A 127 15.89 -3.24 -15.54
C ASN A 127 14.94 -4.14 -16.36
N ILE A 128 15.35 -5.38 -16.68
CA ILE A 128 14.49 -6.34 -17.40
C ILE A 128 13.31 -6.79 -16.52
N GLU A 129 13.54 -7.04 -15.24
CA GLU A 129 12.45 -7.44 -14.31
C GLU A 129 11.47 -6.29 -14.06
N LEU A 130 11.98 -5.05 -13.96
CA LEU A 130 11.14 -3.85 -13.85
C LEU A 130 10.32 -3.62 -15.12
N ASP A 131 10.94 -3.72 -16.30
CA ASP A 131 10.22 -3.60 -17.58
C ASP A 131 9.14 -4.67 -17.72
N LYS A 132 9.44 -5.93 -17.36
CA LYS A 132 8.43 -6.99 -17.35
C LYS A 132 7.25 -6.66 -16.43
N THR A 133 7.54 -6.17 -15.23
CA THR A 133 6.51 -5.76 -14.26
C THR A 133 5.66 -4.61 -14.81
N TYR A 134 6.29 -3.63 -15.47
CA TYR A 134 5.61 -2.52 -16.14
C TYR A 134 4.68 -3.02 -17.24
N GLN A 135 5.14 -3.91 -18.13
CA GLN A 135 4.32 -4.46 -19.22
C GLN A 135 3.12 -5.27 -18.70
N GLU A 136 3.31 -6.06 -17.64
CA GLU A 136 2.21 -6.82 -17.02
C GLU A 136 1.12 -5.88 -16.45
N LYS A 137 1.53 -4.80 -15.77
CA LYS A 137 0.61 -3.79 -15.24
C LYS A 137 -0.05 -2.97 -16.35
N LEU A 138 0.69 -2.57 -17.38
CA LEU A 138 0.17 -1.82 -18.52
C LEU A 138 -0.92 -2.61 -19.24
N LYS A 139 -0.69 -3.91 -19.46
CA LYS A 139 -1.69 -4.80 -20.05
C LYS A 139 -2.97 -4.83 -19.22
N ARG A 140 -2.87 -4.95 -17.89
CA ARG A 140 -4.04 -4.94 -17.00
C ARG A 140 -4.78 -3.60 -17.06
N TYR A 141 -4.04 -2.50 -17.09
CA TYR A 141 -4.61 -1.17 -17.25
C TYR A 141 -5.39 -1.03 -18.56
N GLU A 142 -4.82 -1.45 -19.69
CA GLU A 142 -5.49 -1.45 -21.00
C GLU A 142 -6.74 -2.34 -21.04
N GLU A 143 -6.71 -3.51 -20.38
CA GLU A 143 -7.88 -4.39 -20.22
C GLU A 143 -9.00 -3.73 -19.41
N LEU A 144 -8.67 -2.82 -18.49
CA LEU A 144 -9.65 -2.07 -17.73
C LEU A 144 -10.14 -0.84 -18.49
N GLU A 145 -9.34 -0.18 -19.32
CA GLU A 145 -9.84 0.97 -20.10
C GLU A 145 -10.67 0.58 -21.33
N GLY A 146 -10.45 -0.61 -21.90
CA GLY A 146 -11.19 -1.16 -23.04
C GLY A 146 -12.64 -1.56 -22.75
#